data_AF-A0AAN5CLZ1-F1
#
_entry.id   AF-A0AAN5CLZ1-F1
#
_cell.length_a   1.000
_cell.length_b   1.000
_cell.length_c   1.000
_cell.angle_alpha   90.00
_cell.angle_beta   90.00
_cell.angle_gamma   90.00
#
_symmetry.space_group_name_H-M   'P 1'
#
loop_
_entity.id
_entity.type
_entity.pdbx_description
1 polymer ?
#
loop_
_entity_poly.entity_id
_entity_poly.type
_entity_poly.pdbx_seq_one_letter_code
_entity_poly.pdbx_strand_id
1 'polypeptide(L)'
;LLGLVLNIVLFIFLCRSYIGKVARLYRIACMITALLNLYTSFLLLLLLDVVLLVDGCLAVVLYGEILFFFPDQANDILAVSFFTHVHTMWQTLSVPSIVQWMYLEMSNAGAVRKLVYAYAITVLLYANTLYLVVYLFRDRSFRAELEKKI
;
A
#
# COMPACT_ATOMS: atom_id res chain seq x y z
N LEU A 1 -12.86 -5.21 -11.00
CA LEU A 1 -12.67 -6.29 -11.99
C LEU A 1 -11.50 -6.04 -12.96
N LEU A 2 -11.50 -4.93 -13.72
CA LEU A 2 -10.45 -4.64 -14.72
C LEU A 2 -9.03 -4.61 -14.11
N GLY A 3 -8.87 -4.01 -12.92
CA GLY A 3 -7.59 -4.00 -12.19
C GLY A 3 -7.08 -5.40 -11.83
N LEU A 4 -7.98 -6.33 -11.47
CA LEU A 4 -7.61 -7.72 -11.16
C LEU A 4 -7.07 -8.43 -12.42
N VAL A 5 -7.78 -8.30 -13.55
CA VAL A 5 -7.35 -8.87 -14.83
C VAL A 5 -5.98 -8.34 -15.26
N LEU A 6 -5.78 -7.01 -15.19
CA LEU A 6 -4.50 -6.38 -15.53
C LEU A 6 -3.34 -6.90 -14.67
N ASN A 7 -3.55 -7.00 -13.35
CA ASN A 7 -2.51 -7.49 -12.46
C ASN A 7 -2.21 -8.99 -12.68
N ILE A 8 -3.20 -9.81 -13.05
CA ILE A 8 -2.97 -11.24 -13.39
C ILE A 8 -2.11 -11.34 -14.65
N VAL A 9 -2.46 -10.59 -15.69
CA VAL A 9 -1.71 -10.57 -16.96
C VAL A 9 -0.27 -10.10 -16.74
N LEU A 10 -0.09 -9.03 -15.97
CA LEU A 10 1.24 -8.52 -15.61
C LEU A 10 2.07 -9.56 -14.86
N PHE A 11 1.47 -10.24 -13.88
CA PHE A 11 2.16 -11.29 -13.11
C PHE A 11 2.58 -12.46 -14.01
N ILE A 12 1.68 -12.97 -14.86
CA ILE A 12 2.00 -14.04 -15.82
C ILE A 12 3.14 -13.60 -16.76
N PHE A 13 3.09 -12.37 -17.26
CA PHE A 13 4.13 -11.83 -18.14
C PHE A 13 5.48 -11.76 -17.43
N LEU A 14 5.51 -11.28 -16.18
CA LEU A 14 6.73 -11.24 -15.37
C LEU A 14 7.29 -12.64 -15.09
N CYS A 15 6.42 -13.62 -14.81
CA CYS A 15 6.83 -15.02 -14.58
C CYS A 15 7.43 -15.66 -15.82
N ARG A 16 6.89 -15.37 -17.01
CA ARG A 16 7.37 -15.94 -18.27
C ARG A 16 8.58 -15.22 -18.86
N SER A 17 8.74 -13.93 -18.57
CA SER A 17 9.82 -13.12 -19.15
C SER A 17 11.17 -13.42 -18.52
N TYR A 18 12.11 -13.95 -19.32
CA TYR A 18 13.51 -14.05 -18.93
C TYR A 18 14.21 -12.70 -19.15
N ILE A 19 14.16 -11.86 -18.12
CA ILE A 19 14.96 -10.63 -18.09
C ILE A 19 16.30 -11.03 -17.45
N GLY A 20 17.41 -10.83 -18.16
CA GLY A 20 18.72 -11.35 -17.80
C GLY A 20 19.16 -11.08 -16.35
N LYS A 21 20.26 -11.71 -15.91
CA LYS A 21 20.70 -11.76 -14.50
C LYS A 21 20.73 -10.40 -13.77
N VAL A 22 21.02 -9.31 -14.49
CA VAL A 22 21.13 -7.96 -13.94
C VAL A 22 19.78 -7.40 -13.48
N ALA A 23 18.69 -7.68 -14.20
CA ALA A 23 17.35 -7.16 -13.90
C ALA A 23 16.50 -8.10 -13.04
N ARG A 24 17.09 -9.19 -12.51
CA ARG A 24 16.37 -10.20 -11.75
C ARG A 24 15.71 -9.64 -10.49
N LEU A 25 16.39 -8.73 -9.78
CA LEU A 25 15.84 -8.12 -8.57
C LEU A 25 14.72 -7.14 -8.87
N TYR A 26 14.85 -6.33 -9.92
CA TYR A 26 13.77 -5.47 -10.40
C TYR A 26 12.53 -6.32 -10.73
N ARG A 27 12.71 -7.43 -11.46
CA ARG A 27 11.62 -8.36 -11.76
C ARG A 27 10.97 -8.95 -10.51
N ILE A 28 11.76 -9.34 -9.51
CA ILE A 28 11.23 -9.85 -8.22
C ILE A 28 10.43 -8.76 -7.50
N ALA A 29 10.93 -7.53 -7.45
CA ALA A 29 10.21 -6.40 -6.86
C ALA A 29 8.87 -6.16 -7.58
N CYS A 30 8.87 -6.14 -8.92
CA CYS A 30 7.64 -6.02 -9.71
C CYS A 30 6.66 -7.19 -9.49
N MET A 31 7.16 -8.43 -9.34
CA MET A 31 6.31 -9.58 -9.02
C MET A 31 5.64 -9.44 -7.66
N ILE A 32 6.40 -8.99 -6.65
CA ILE A 32 5.86 -8.74 -5.30
C ILE A 32 4.79 -7.65 -5.38
N THR A 33 5.07 -6.53 -6.06
CA THR A 33 4.09 -5.44 -6.23
C THR A 33 2.84 -5.90 -6.97
N ALA A 34 2.97 -6.68 -8.04
CA ALA A 34 1.84 -7.23 -8.78
C ALA A 34 1.00 -8.20 -7.93
N LEU A 35 1.65 -9.05 -7.13
CA LEU A 35 0.96 -9.97 -6.21
C LEU A 35 0.19 -9.21 -5.11
N LEU A 36 0.80 -8.17 -4.53
CA LEU A 36 0.14 -7.31 -3.55
C LEU A 36 -1.08 -6.61 -4.18
N ASN A 37 -0.94 -6.09 -5.41
CA ASN A 37 -2.03 -5.44 -6.15
C ASN A 37 -3.18 -6.42 -6.48
N LEU A 38 -2.86 -7.69 -6.75
CA LEU A 38 -3.88 -8.74 -6.93
C LEU A 38 -4.69 -8.94 -5.66
N TYR A 39 -4.01 -9.08 -4.53
CA TYR A 39 -4.66 -9.27 -3.24
C TYR A 39 -5.55 -8.06 -2.90
N THR A 40 -5.09 -6.84 -3.15
CA THR A 40 -5.91 -5.62 -2.96
C THR A 40 -7.08 -5.56 -3.93
N SER A 41 -6.88 -5.88 -5.20
CA SER A 41 -7.98 -5.91 -6.18
C SER A 41 -9.04 -6.95 -5.84
N PHE A 42 -8.62 -8.07 -5.25
CA PHE A 42 -9.52 -9.11 -4.73
C PHE A 42 -10.25 -8.64 -3.48
N LEU A 43 -9.54 -8.05 -2.52
CA LEU A 43 -10.16 -7.49 -1.32
C LEU A 43 -11.14 -6.36 -1.65
N LEU A 44 -10.81 -5.44 -2.57
CA LEU A 44 -11.72 -4.40 -3.05
C LEU A 44 -12.94 -4.95 -3.80
N LEU A 45 -12.85 -6.17 -4.33
CA LEU A 45 -14.00 -6.85 -4.92
C LEU A 45 -14.93 -7.42 -3.84
N LEU A 46 -14.38 -7.81 -2.70
CA LEU A 46 -15.13 -8.27 -1.53
C LEU A 46 -15.64 -7.11 -0.66
N LEU A 47 -14.90 -6.00 -0.66
CA LEU A 47 -15.06 -4.83 0.18
C LEU A 47 -15.25 -3.60 -0.72
N LEU A 48 -16.49 -3.16 -0.88
CA LEU A 48 -16.84 -1.82 -1.35
C LEU A 48 -16.55 -0.83 -0.22
N ASP A 49 -15.44 -0.12 -0.36
CA ASP A 49 -15.09 0.95 0.57
C ASP A 49 -15.92 2.20 0.24
N VAL A 50 -16.85 2.56 1.13
CA VAL A 50 -17.63 3.80 1.03
C VAL A 50 -17.16 4.74 2.11
N VAL A 51 -16.52 5.81 1.69
CA VAL A 51 -16.21 6.94 2.57
C VAL A 51 -17.51 7.70 2.83
N LEU A 52 -18.02 7.59 4.04
CA LEU A 52 -19.19 8.31 4.51
C LEU A 52 -18.75 9.49 5.38
N LEU A 53 -19.28 10.67 5.09
CA LEU A 53 -19.17 11.81 6.01
C LEU A 53 -20.41 11.78 6.93
N VAL A 54 -20.23 11.34 8.18
CA VAL A 54 -21.30 11.31 9.19
C VAL A 54 -20.94 12.34 10.26
N ASP A 55 -21.80 13.35 10.44
CA ASP A 55 -21.60 14.45 11.41
C ASP A 55 -20.25 15.18 11.29
N GLY A 56 -19.75 15.33 10.07
CA GLY A 56 -18.45 15.97 9.81
C GLY A 56 -17.24 15.08 10.12
N CYS A 57 -17.46 13.86 10.63
CA CYS A 57 -16.45 12.82 10.75
C CYS A 57 -16.43 11.95 9.49
N LEU A 58 -15.22 11.69 9.00
CA LEU A 58 -14.99 10.85 7.83
C LEU A 58 -14.92 9.40 8.33
N ALA A 59 -16.01 8.65 8.17
CA ALA A 59 -16.12 7.25 8.51
C ALA A 59 -15.86 6.41 7.25
N VAL A 60 -14.92 5.48 7.36
CA VAL A 60 -14.64 4.53 6.29
C VAL A 60 -15.45 3.28 6.59
N VAL A 61 -16.53 3.06 5.82
CA VAL A 61 -17.44 1.93 6.05
C VAL A 61 -17.21 0.90 4.96
N LEU A 62 -16.80 -0.29 5.38
CA LEU A 62 -16.65 -1.43 4.49
C LEU A 62 -18.03 -2.02 4.24
N TYR A 63 -18.56 -1.80 3.04
CA TYR A 63 -19.75 -2.47 2.54
C TYR A 63 -19.35 -3.66 1.70
N GLY A 64 -20.07 -4.77 1.81
CA GLY A 64 -19.85 -5.93 0.94
C GLY A 64 -20.98 -6.91 1.15
N GLU A 65 -21.63 -7.35 0.08
CA GLU A 65 -22.75 -8.30 0.17
C GLU A 65 -22.37 -9.56 0.95
N ILE A 66 -21.09 -9.92 0.90
CA ILE A 66 -20.51 -11.07 1.60
C ILE A 66 -20.29 -10.82 3.10
N LEU A 67 -20.03 -9.57 3.54
CA LEU A 67 -19.77 -9.25 4.94
C LEU A 67 -20.99 -9.49 5.85
N PHE A 68 -22.21 -9.40 5.30
CA PHE A 68 -23.45 -9.67 6.03
C PHE A 68 -23.59 -11.13 6.47
N PHE A 69 -22.86 -12.06 5.84
CA PHE A 69 -22.90 -13.47 6.18
C PHE A 69 -21.84 -13.86 7.23
N PHE A 70 -20.94 -12.95 7.58
CA PHE A 70 -19.88 -13.19 8.55
C PHE A 70 -20.25 -12.64 9.94
N PRO A 71 -19.79 -13.29 11.02
CA PRO A 71 -19.92 -12.74 12.37
C PRO A 71 -19.08 -11.45 12.50
N ASP A 72 -19.53 -10.52 13.36
CA ASP A 72 -18.90 -9.19 13.52
C ASP A 72 -17.39 -9.24 13.76
N GLN A 73 -16.93 -10.21 14.57
CA GLN A 73 -15.49 -10.39 14.82
C GLN A 73 -14.69 -10.69 13.55
N ALA A 74 -15.25 -11.46 12.62
CA ALA A 74 -14.60 -11.75 11.35
C ALA A 74 -14.58 -10.51 10.45
N ASN A 75 -15.63 -9.68 10.49
CA ASN A 75 -15.68 -8.41 9.77
C ASN A 75 -14.62 -7.43 10.29
N ASP A 76 -14.42 -7.32 11.60
CA ASP A 76 -13.36 -6.48 12.19
C ASP A 76 -11.97 -6.95 11.79
N ILE A 77 -11.72 -8.27 11.82
CA ILE A 77 -10.44 -8.85 11.40
C ILE A 77 -10.19 -8.57 9.91
N LEU A 78 -11.20 -8.72 9.06
CA LEU A 78 -11.10 -8.41 7.63
C LEU A 78 -10.83 -6.93 7.39
N ALA A 79 -11.50 -6.05 8.13
CA ALA A 79 -11.29 -4.61 8.06
C ALA A 79 -9.85 -4.22 8.42
N VAL A 80 -9.36 -4.66 9.58
CA VAL A 80 -7.99 -4.42 10.03
C VAL A 80 -6.99 -4.99 9.02
N SER A 81 -7.23 -6.20 8.52
CA SER A 81 -6.36 -6.84 7.52
C SER A 81 -6.33 -6.05 6.20
N PHE A 82 -7.48 -5.54 5.74
CA PHE A 82 -7.57 -4.71 4.55
C PHE A 82 -6.79 -3.40 4.71
N PHE A 83 -7.02 -2.63 5.77
CA PHE A 83 -6.28 -1.38 6.01
C PHE A 83 -4.79 -1.64 6.17
N THR A 84 -4.40 -2.67 6.90
CA THR A 84 -2.99 -3.05 7.07
C THR A 84 -2.35 -3.41 5.73
N HIS A 85 -3.08 -4.11 4.86
CA HIS A 85 -2.59 -4.48 3.54
C HIS A 85 -2.50 -3.29 2.59
N VAL A 86 -3.53 -2.45 2.50
CA VAL A 86 -3.51 -1.19 1.72
C VAL A 86 -2.36 -0.29 2.18
N HIS A 87 -2.16 -0.22 3.49
CA HIS A 87 -1.07 0.52 4.09
C HIS A 87 0.31 -0.04 3.69
N THR A 88 0.48 -1.36 3.75
CA THR A 88 1.71 -2.06 3.34
C THR A 88 1.96 -1.92 1.82
N MET A 89 0.91 -1.94 1.01
CA MET A 89 1.00 -1.70 -0.44
C MET A 89 1.56 -0.31 -0.74
N TRP A 90 1.02 0.72 -0.08
CA TRP A 90 1.50 2.08 -0.25
C TRP A 90 2.99 2.21 0.08
N GLN A 91 3.46 1.47 1.09
CA GLN A 91 4.88 1.38 1.47
C GLN A 91 5.75 0.51 0.55
N THR A 92 5.18 -0.22 -0.40
CA THR A 92 5.95 -1.16 -1.24
C THR A 92 5.91 -0.81 -2.72
N LEU A 93 5.03 0.11 -3.13
CA LEU A 93 4.92 0.61 -4.49
C LEU A 93 6.19 1.29 -5.01
N SER A 94 6.95 2.00 -4.15
CA SER A 94 8.19 2.68 -4.55
C SER A 94 9.41 1.76 -4.62
N VAL A 95 9.32 0.55 -4.05
CA VAL A 95 10.47 -0.37 -3.95
C VAL A 95 11.08 -0.73 -5.31
N PRO A 96 10.30 -1.07 -6.36
CA PRO A 96 10.87 -1.33 -7.69
C PRO A 96 11.67 -0.14 -8.25
N SER A 97 11.16 1.08 -8.08
CA SER A 97 11.82 2.32 -8.55
C SER A 97 13.11 2.60 -7.78
N ILE A 98 13.11 2.39 -6.46
CA ILE A 98 14.31 2.56 -5.63
C ILE A 98 15.35 1.50 -5.96
N VAL A 99 14.93 0.24 -6.14
CA VAL A 99 15.84 -0.84 -6.57
C VAL A 99 16.45 -0.50 -7.93
N GLN A 100 15.67 0.00 -8.88
CA GLN A 100 16.16 0.43 -10.19
C GLN A 100 17.20 1.55 -10.07
N TRP A 101 16.91 2.59 -9.27
CA TRP A 101 17.85 3.67 -9.00
C TRP A 101 19.15 3.15 -8.35
N MET A 102 19.06 2.25 -7.37
CA MET A 102 20.23 1.65 -6.72
C MET A 102 21.09 0.79 -7.67
N TYR A 103 20.50 0.23 -8.72
CA TYR A 103 21.27 -0.47 -9.75
C TYR A 103 22.08 0.47 -10.62
N LEU A 104 21.58 1.69 -10.84
CA LEU A 104 22.27 2.74 -11.61
C LEU A 104 23.37 3.41 -10.77
N GLU A 105 23.06 3.81 -9.54
CA GLU A 105 23.98 4.59 -8.69
C GLU A 105 24.90 3.74 -7.81
N MET A 106 24.45 2.57 -7.36
CA MET A 106 25.18 1.73 -6.41
C MET A 106 25.57 0.39 -7.02
N SER A 107 26.25 0.40 -8.17
CA SER A 107 26.63 -0.80 -8.93
C SER A 107 27.34 -1.87 -8.08
N ASN A 108 28.20 -1.47 -7.13
CA ASN A 108 28.98 -2.36 -6.26
C ASN A 108 28.20 -2.97 -5.09
N ALA A 109 26.98 -2.49 -4.78
CA ALA A 109 26.21 -3.04 -3.66
C ALA A 109 25.56 -4.39 -4.04
N GLY A 110 25.66 -5.36 -3.13
CA GLY A 110 25.05 -6.68 -3.30
C GLY A 110 23.52 -6.62 -3.38
N ALA A 111 22.94 -7.57 -4.11
CA ALA A 111 21.50 -7.70 -4.33
C ALA A 111 20.64 -7.59 -3.07
N VAL A 112 20.96 -8.38 -2.05
CA VAL A 112 20.22 -8.41 -0.77
C VAL A 112 20.24 -7.05 -0.10
N ARG A 113 21.40 -6.38 -0.08
CA ARG A 113 21.57 -5.06 0.55
C ARG A 113 20.77 -3.98 -0.18
N LYS A 114 20.74 -4.01 -1.52
CA LYS A 114 19.90 -3.11 -2.33
C LYS A 114 18.42 -3.29 -2.02
N LEU A 115 17.96 -4.53 -1.90
CA LEU A 115 16.56 -4.83 -1.57
C LEU A 115 16.22 -4.32 -0.16
N VAL A 116 17.03 -4.68 0.84
CA VAL A 116 16.83 -4.24 2.23
C VAL A 116 16.80 -2.71 2.34
N TYR A 117 17.70 -2.01 1.65
CA TYR A 117 17.67 -0.55 1.65
C TYR A 117 16.45 0.03 0.93
N ALA A 118 16.01 -0.55 -0.18
CA ALA A 118 14.83 -0.06 -0.87
C ALA A 118 13.57 -0.12 0.00
N TYR A 119 13.42 -1.20 0.77
CA TYR A 119 12.36 -1.31 1.79
C TYR A 119 12.58 -0.33 2.94
N ALA A 120 13.81 -0.25 3.50
CA ALA A 120 14.11 0.64 4.62
C ALA A 120 13.91 2.13 4.29
N ILE A 121 14.31 2.57 3.09
CA ILE A 121 14.08 3.95 2.61
C ILE A 121 12.59 4.24 2.56
N THR A 122 11.78 3.30 2.06
CA THR A 122 10.34 3.53 1.99
C THR A 122 9.70 3.60 3.37
N VAL A 123 10.13 2.75 4.32
CA VAL A 123 9.70 2.82 5.72
C VAL A 123 10.11 4.15 6.36
N LEU A 124 11.33 4.63 6.13
CA LEU A 124 11.81 5.90 6.66
C LEU A 124 11.07 7.11 6.07
N LEU A 125 10.83 7.12 4.76
CA LEU A 125 10.03 8.17 4.10
C LEU A 125 8.60 8.19 4.64
N TYR A 126 8.01 7.01 4.87
CA TYR A 126 6.70 6.91 5.47
C TYR A 126 6.68 7.41 6.92
N ALA A 127 7.62 6.96 7.75
CA ALA A 127 7.75 7.42 9.14
C ALA A 127 7.93 8.94 9.21
N ASN A 128 8.75 9.51 8.31
CA ASN A 128 8.90 10.97 8.18
C ASN A 128 7.62 11.65 7.71
N THR A 129 6.89 11.07 6.74
CA THR A 129 5.61 11.63 6.27
C THR A 129 4.57 11.60 7.38
N LEU A 130 4.50 10.51 8.16
CA LEU A 130 3.58 10.39 9.28
C LEU A 130 3.97 11.32 10.43
N TYR A 131 5.27 11.45 10.71
CA TYR A 131 5.79 12.45 11.64
C TYR A 131 5.44 13.88 11.19
N LEU A 132 5.65 14.22 9.93
CA LEU A 132 5.31 15.52 9.35
C LEU A 132 3.80 15.75 9.36
N VAL A 133 2.98 14.74 9.04
CA VAL A 133 1.52 14.83 9.13
C VAL A 133 1.11 15.05 10.58
N VAL A 134 1.61 14.26 11.54
CA VAL A 134 1.33 14.47 12.96
C VAL A 134 1.79 15.85 13.40
N TYR A 135 2.98 16.30 13.03
CA TYR A 135 3.51 17.60 13.43
C TYR A 135 2.72 18.76 12.80
N LEU A 136 2.53 18.74 11.48
CA LEU A 136 1.81 19.78 10.71
C LEU A 136 0.30 19.78 10.98
N PHE A 137 -0.34 18.63 11.24
CA PHE A 137 -1.77 18.55 11.54
C PHE A 137 -2.08 18.67 13.03
N ARG A 138 -1.17 18.31 13.94
CA ARG A 138 -1.29 18.66 15.36
C ARG A 138 -1.21 20.17 15.56
N ASP A 139 -0.49 20.88 14.70
CA ASP A 139 -0.52 22.34 14.64
C ASP A 139 -1.86 22.90 14.12
N ARG A 140 -2.62 22.11 13.34
CA ARG A 140 -3.99 22.44 12.92
C ARG A 140 -5.05 22.15 13.97
N SER A 141 -4.67 21.73 15.17
CA SER A 141 -5.46 21.60 16.42
C SER A 141 -4.69 22.26 17.55
N PHE A 142 -4.13 23.46 17.31
CA PHE A 142 -4.76 24.78 17.49
C PHE A 142 -5.86 25.24 16.48
N ARG A 143 -6.61 24.34 15.83
CA ARG A 143 -8.10 24.41 15.67
C ARG A 143 -8.88 24.66 16.97
N ALA A 144 -8.22 25.05 18.06
CA ALA A 144 -8.82 25.82 19.14
C ALA A 144 -9.51 27.11 18.63
N GLU A 145 -9.17 27.58 17.44
CA GLU A 145 -9.94 28.61 16.75
C GLU A 145 -11.32 28.16 16.24
N LEU A 146 -11.54 26.87 16.04
CA LEU A 146 -12.79 26.38 15.45
C LEU A 146 -13.88 26.14 16.50
N GLU A 147 -13.51 25.68 17.69
CA GLU A 147 -14.42 25.55 18.84
C GLU A 147 -14.81 26.90 19.45
N LYS A 148 -14.17 28.01 19.06
CA LYS A 148 -14.66 29.36 19.39
C LYS A 148 -15.91 29.79 18.62
N LYS A 149 -16.40 28.97 17.69
CA LYS A 149 -17.53 29.29 16.81
C LYS A 149 -18.72 28.33 16.95
N ILE A 150 -18.70 27.45 17.94
CA ILE A 150 -19.84 26.67 18.44
C ILE A 150 -20.03 27.07 19.90
#